data_AF-A0A1U7VEE9-F1
#
_entry.id   AF-A0A1U7VEE9-F1
#
_cell.length_a   1.000
_cell.length_b   1.000
_cell.length_c   1.000
_cell.angle_alpha   90.00
_cell.angle_beta   90.00
_cell.angle_gamma   90.00
#
_symmetry.space_group_name_H-M   'P 1'
#
loop_
_entity.id
_entity.type
_entity.pdbx_description
1 polymer ?
#
loop_
_entity_poly.entity_id
_entity_poly.type
_entity_poly.pdbx_seq_one_letter_code
_entity_poly.pdbx_strand_id
1 'polypeptide(L)'
;MGLLVKILLHCLSVNILHFVEHLQGENGKMSASDPNSAIYVTDSAKEIKNKINRYAFSGGQDSIELHRKYGADLEVDIPFKYLGFFLDDDAELERIREEYGSGRMLTGEVKKRLTEVLTDLVERHRRARALVTDEMVDAFMAVRPLPNMFN
;
A
#
# COMPACT_ATOMS: atom_id res chain seq x y z
N MET A 1 -53.03 -15.94 -14.68
CA MET A 1 -52.01 -15.46 -15.63
C MET A 1 -50.87 -14.87 -14.81
N GLY A 2 -50.01 -15.74 -14.28
CA GLY A 2 -48.93 -15.36 -13.39
C GLY A 2 -47.61 -15.49 -14.12
N LEU A 3 -46.81 -14.43 -14.13
CA LEU A 3 -45.38 -14.52 -14.36
C LEU A 3 -44.69 -13.73 -13.25
N LEU A 4 -44.39 -14.44 -12.16
CA LEU A 4 -43.42 -14.00 -11.16
C LEU A 4 -42.04 -14.03 -11.84
N VAL A 5 -41.47 -12.87 -12.14
CA VAL A 5 -40.08 -12.77 -12.59
C VAL A 5 -39.19 -13.05 -11.37
N LYS A 6 -38.71 -14.28 -11.27
CA LYS A 6 -37.66 -14.69 -10.33
C LYS A 6 -36.37 -13.95 -10.73
N ILE A 7 -36.09 -12.83 -10.07
CA ILE A 7 -34.78 -12.18 -10.15
C ILE A 7 -33.79 -13.10 -9.44
N LEU A 8 -33.06 -13.90 -10.22
CA LEU A 8 -31.94 -14.69 -9.74
C LEU A 8 -30.76 -13.73 -9.52
N LEU A 9 -30.74 -13.04 -8.38
CA LEU A 9 -29.61 -12.22 -7.97
C LEU A 9 -28.46 -13.19 -7.62
N HIS A 10 -27.50 -13.36 -8.53
CA HIS A 10 -26.24 -14.03 -8.21
C HIS A 10 -25.61 -13.32 -7.00
N CYS A 11 -25.23 -14.07 -5.97
CA CYS A 11 -24.47 -13.54 -4.84
C CYS A 11 -23.25 -12.81 -5.38
N LEU A 12 -23.13 -11.51 -5.06
CA LEU A 12 -21.91 -10.76 -5.31
C LEU A 12 -20.77 -11.46 -4.58
N SER A 13 -19.76 -11.91 -5.32
CA SER A 13 -18.52 -12.42 -4.74
C SER A 13 -17.84 -11.28 -3.99
N VAL A 14 -17.73 -11.40 -2.66
CA VAL A 14 -17.03 -10.43 -1.82
C VAL A 14 -15.59 -10.86 -1.67
N ASN A 15 -14.65 -10.10 -2.22
CA ASN A 15 -13.24 -10.23 -1.92
C ASN A 15 -12.91 -9.40 -0.68
N ILE A 16 -12.43 -10.04 0.38
CA ILE A 16 -12.01 -9.36 1.62
C ILE A 16 -10.54 -8.95 1.46
N LEU A 17 -10.28 -7.65 1.33
CA LEU A 17 -8.93 -7.09 1.31
C LEU A 17 -8.58 -6.57 2.72
N HIS A 18 -7.40 -6.92 3.23
CA HIS A 18 -6.86 -6.27 4.42
C HIS A 18 -6.44 -4.83 4.07
N PHE A 19 -6.90 -3.87 4.87
CA PHE A 19 -6.59 -2.46 4.65
C PHE A 19 -5.13 -2.15 5.00
N VAL A 20 -4.51 -1.28 4.21
CA VAL A 20 -3.19 -0.73 4.51
C VAL A 20 -3.28 0.12 5.77
N GLU A 21 -2.35 -0.08 6.70
CA GLU A 21 -2.36 0.55 8.01
C GLU A 21 -1.94 2.03 7.97
N HIS A 22 -2.34 2.77 8.99
CA HIS A 22 -1.90 4.15 9.22
C HIS A 22 -0.39 4.21 9.47
N LEU A 23 0.29 5.23 8.95
CA LEU A 23 1.76 5.32 9.05
C LEU A 23 2.25 5.25 10.51
N GLN A 24 1.52 5.85 11.45
CA GLN A 24 1.95 5.93 12.86
C GLN A 24 1.54 4.72 13.71
N GLY A 25 0.96 3.65 13.14
CA GLY A 25 0.62 2.42 13.86
C GLY A 25 -0.88 2.04 13.85
N GLU A 26 -1.19 0.95 14.55
CA GLU A 26 -2.44 0.18 14.43
C GLU A 26 -3.72 0.88 14.93
N ASN A 27 -3.61 1.96 15.71
CA ASN A 27 -4.78 2.65 16.31
C ASN A 27 -5.40 3.74 15.42
N GLY A 28 -5.05 3.81 14.13
CA GLY A 28 -5.55 4.83 13.20
C GLY A 28 -5.98 4.26 11.84
N LYS A 29 -6.97 4.89 11.21
CA LYS A 29 -7.23 4.75 9.78
C LYS A 29 -6.53 5.89 9.04
N MET A 30 -6.00 5.63 7.85
CA MET A 30 -5.49 6.69 6.98
C MET A 30 -6.59 7.75 6.78
N SER A 31 -6.28 9.01 7.05
CA SER A 31 -7.25 10.11 6.96
C SER A 31 -6.68 11.26 6.15
N ALA A 32 -7.45 11.75 5.18
CA ALA A 32 -7.11 12.97 4.44
C ALA A 32 -6.97 14.21 5.35
N SER A 33 -7.50 14.17 6.58
CA SER A 33 -7.39 15.26 7.56
C SER A 33 -6.03 15.35 8.25
N ASP A 34 -5.21 14.28 8.27
CA ASP A 34 -3.83 14.31 8.74
C ASP A 34 -2.89 14.01 7.56
N PRO A 35 -2.25 15.02 6.97
CA PRO A 35 -1.35 14.83 5.83
C PRO A 35 -0.16 13.89 6.10
N ASN A 36 0.19 13.66 7.38
CA ASN A 36 1.30 12.80 7.77
C ASN A 36 0.86 11.36 8.08
N SER A 37 -0.45 11.09 8.05
CA SER A 37 -1.05 9.77 8.28
C SER A 37 -0.85 8.79 7.12
N ALA A 38 -0.65 9.32 5.91
CA ALA A 38 -0.67 8.56 4.67
C ALA A 38 0.34 9.08 3.64
N ILE A 39 0.72 8.19 2.73
CA ILE A 39 1.42 8.52 1.50
C ILE A 39 0.37 8.81 0.43
N TYR A 40 0.37 10.02 -0.13
CA TYR A 40 -0.55 10.38 -1.21
C TYR A 40 0.08 10.09 -2.56
N VAL A 41 -0.75 9.73 -3.54
CA VAL A 41 -0.32 9.53 -4.94
C VAL A 41 0.15 10.82 -5.64
N THR A 42 0.03 11.96 -4.96
CA THR A 42 0.53 13.26 -5.40
C THR A 42 1.82 13.68 -4.70
N ASP A 43 2.25 12.96 -3.65
CA ASP A 43 3.47 13.28 -2.92
C ASP A 43 4.69 13.19 -3.85
N SER A 44 5.65 14.08 -3.64
CA SER A 44 6.98 14.00 -4.25
C SER A 44 7.84 12.93 -3.59
N ALA A 45 8.86 12.43 -4.31
CA ALA A 45 9.84 11.50 -3.75
C ALA A 45 10.45 11.96 -2.42
N LYS A 46 10.65 13.28 -2.25
CA LYS A 46 11.16 13.88 -1.01
C LYS A 46 10.14 13.79 0.13
N GLU A 47 8.87 14.05 -0.15
CA GLU A 47 7.78 13.95 0.84
C GLU A 47 7.57 12.49 1.26
N ILE A 48 7.54 11.56 0.31
CA ILE A 48 7.45 10.11 0.57
C ILE A 48 8.57 9.69 1.53
N LYS A 49 9.82 10.01 1.18
CA LYS A 49 10.99 9.73 2.01
C LYS A 49 10.86 10.33 3.42
N ASN A 50 10.44 11.59 3.52
CA ASN A 50 10.30 12.26 4.81
C ASN A 50 9.23 11.62 5.68
N LYS A 51 8.07 11.27 5.09
CA LYS A 51 6.97 10.65 5.80
C LYS A 51 7.33 9.27 6.33
N ILE A 52 7.94 8.43 5.50
CA ILE A 52 8.39 7.10 5.90
C ILE A 52 9.43 7.19 7.03
N ASN A 53 10.43 8.06 6.89
CA ASN A 53 11.49 8.15 7.89
C ASN A 53 10.99 8.69 9.24
N ARG A 54 10.11 9.70 9.23
CA ARG A 54 9.68 10.40 10.45
C ARG A 54 8.43 9.85 11.10
N TYR A 55 7.47 9.35 10.32
CA TYR A 55 6.14 9.02 10.82
C TYR A 55 5.80 7.53 10.72
N ALA A 56 6.49 6.75 9.87
CA ALA A 56 6.26 5.31 9.83
C ALA A 56 6.76 4.65 11.12
N PHE A 57 5.84 4.08 11.89
CA PHE A 57 6.15 3.37 13.12
C PHE A 57 6.98 2.11 12.80
N SER A 58 8.02 1.89 13.60
CA SER A 58 9.00 0.82 13.41
C SER A 58 8.94 -0.15 14.58
N GLY A 59 9.00 -1.45 14.29
CA GLY A 59 9.18 -2.51 15.29
C GLY A 59 10.65 -2.81 15.61
N GLY A 60 11.60 -2.10 14.99
CA GLY A 60 13.02 -2.13 15.36
C GLY A 60 13.30 -1.57 16.76
N GLN A 61 14.50 -1.84 17.29
CA GLN A 61 14.89 -1.44 18.65
C GLN A 61 15.49 -0.03 18.69
N ASP A 62 15.51 0.57 19.88
CA ASP A 62 16.01 1.94 20.10
C ASP A 62 17.51 2.12 19.78
N SER A 63 18.31 1.06 19.95
CA SER A 63 19.75 1.08 19.69
C SER A 63 20.15 -0.02 18.70
N ILE A 64 21.24 0.21 17.98
CA ILE A 64 21.78 -0.76 17.03
C ILE A 64 22.15 -2.06 17.76
N GLU A 65 22.79 -1.97 18.93
CA GLU A 65 23.20 -3.13 19.72
C GLU A 65 22.01 -3.99 20.13
N LEU A 66 20.94 -3.36 20.61
CA LEU A 66 19.70 -4.05 20.95
C LEU A 66 19.06 -4.66 19.70
N HIS A 67 19.05 -3.93 18.58
CA HIS A 67 18.48 -4.41 17.34
C HIS A 67 19.25 -5.61 16.78
N ARG A 68 20.58 -5.59 16.81
CA ARG A 68 21.42 -6.75 16.43
C ARG A 68 21.17 -7.97 17.33
N LYS A 69 20.78 -7.74 18.58
CA LYS A 69 20.57 -8.81 19.56
C LYS A 69 19.16 -9.41 19.52
N TYR A 70 18.15 -8.58 19.34
CA TYR A 70 16.74 -8.97 19.49
C TYR A 70 15.94 -8.89 18.17
N GLY A 71 16.48 -8.24 17.14
CA GLY A 71 15.78 -8.04 15.88
C GLY A 71 14.62 -7.04 15.95
N ALA A 72 13.81 -7.04 14.90
CA ALA A 72 12.59 -6.24 14.81
C ALA A 72 11.35 -7.09 15.12
N ASP A 73 10.35 -6.47 15.74
CA ASP A 73 9.00 -7.03 15.79
C ASP A 73 8.24 -6.67 14.50
N LEU A 74 8.05 -7.66 13.63
CA LEU A 74 7.45 -7.47 12.31
C LEU A 74 5.92 -7.36 12.35
N GLU A 75 5.27 -7.81 13.43
CA GLU A 75 3.82 -7.72 13.59
C GLU A 75 3.37 -6.27 13.77
N VAL A 76 4.25 -5.40 14.27
CA VAL A 76 3.95 -3.99 14.50
C VAL A 76 4.67 -3.05 13.52
N ASP A 77 5.60 -3.55 12.70
CA ASP A 77 6.42 -2.73 11.81
C ASP A 77 5.66 -2.31 10.55
N ILE A 78 5.25 -1.03 10.50
CA ILE A 78 4.49 -0.47 9.38
C ILE A 78 5.29 -0.50 8.07
N PRO A 79 6.59 -0.15 8.02
CA PRO A 79 7.37 -0.27 6.80
C PRO A 79 7.37 -1.68 6.20
N PHE A 80 7.56 -2.70 7.03
CA PHE A 80 7.53 -4.10 6.60
C PHE A 80 6.15 -4.52 6.11
N LYS A 81 5.07 -4.16 6.84
CA LYS A 81 3.69 -4.41 6.39
C LYS A 81 3.43 -3.79 5.02
N TYR A 82 3.85 -2.55 4.79
CA TYR A 82 3.71 -1.88 3.49
C TYR A 82 4.49 -2.58 2.39
N LEU A 83 5.71 -3.06 2.66
CA LEU A 83 6.44 -3.87 1.69
C LEU A 83 5.65 -5.13 1.32
N GLY A 84 5.00 -5.79 2.29
CA GLY A 84 4.12 -6.92 2.02
C GLY A 84 2.93 -6.64 1.09
N PHE A 85 2.53 -5.37 0.94
CA PHE A 85 1.47 -4.96 0.01
C PHE A 85 1.98 -4.50 -1.36
N PHE A 86 3.13 -3.85 -1.41
CA PHE A 86 3.59 -3.11 -2.60
C PHE A 86 4.85 -3.67 -3.26
N LEU A 87 5.56 -4.57 -2.60
CA LEU A 87 6.70 -5.26 -3.17
C LEU A 87 6.23 -6.54 -3.85
N ASP A 88 6.35 -6.59 -5.18
CA ASP A 88 5.91 -7.75 -5.98
C ASP A 88 6.86 -8.96 -5.90
N ASP A 89 8.08 -8.80 -5.37
CA ASP A 89 9.09 -9.86 -5.25
C ASP A 89 9.00 -10.57 -3.88
N ASP A 90 8.30 -11.71 -3.86
CA ASP A 90 8.12 -12.54 -2.67
C ASP A 90 9.45 -13.02 -2.07
N ALA A 91 10.46 -13.31 -2.89
CA ALA A 91 11.76 -13.78 -2.43
C ALA A 91 12.56 -12.65 -1.77
N GLU A 92 12.44 -11.44 -2.29
CA GLU A 92 13.00 -10.26 -1.63
C GLU A 92 12.28 -9.97 -0.31
N LEU A 93 10.94 -10.05 -0.27
CA LEU A 93 10.16 -9.85 0.95
C LEU A 93 10.53 -10.87 2.04
N GLU A 94 10.68 -12.15 1.67
CA GLU A 94 11.16 -13.23 2.54
C GLU A 94 12.52 -12.90 3.14
N ARG A 95 13.48 -12.50 2.30
CA ARG A 95 14.81 -12.10 2.77
C ARG A 95 14.74 -10.92 3.73
N ILE A 96 13.93 -9.90 3.45
CA ILE A 96 13.78 -8.75 4.34
C ILE A 96 13.21 -9.21 5.69
N ARG A 97 12.21 -10.11 5.71
CA ARG A 97 11.62 -10.65 6.93
C ARG A 97 12.67 -11.35 7.79
N GLU A 98 13.47 -12.24 7.21
CA GLU A 98 14.51 -12.98 7.93
C GLU A 98 15.61 -12.05 8.42
N GLU A 99 16.14 -11.20 7.57
CA GLU A 99 17.26 -10.31 7.90
C GLU A 99 16.86 -9.25 8.93
N TYR A 100 15.68 -8.65 8.80
CA TYR A 100 15.19 -7.62 9.73
C TYR A 100 14.69 -8.22 11.04
N GLY A 101 13.93 -9.31 10.99
CA GLY A 101 13.46 -10.04 12.16
C GLY A 101 14.61 -10.63 12.99
N SER A 102 15.74 -10.95 12.38
CA SER A 102 16.96 -11.41 13.07
C SER A 102 17.89 -10.27 13.52
N GLY A 103 17.64 -9.03 13.11
CA GLY A 103 18.48 -7.87 13.42
C GLY A 103 19.69 -7.69 12.51
N ARG A 104 19.84 -8.48 11.44
CA ARG A 104 20.90 -8.32 10.42
C ARG A 104 20.65 -7.17 9.45
N MET A 105 19.40 -6.83 9.15
CA MET A 105 19.04 -5.60 8.44
C MET A 105 18.58 -4.56 9.46
N LEU A 106 18.92 -3.28 9.28
CA LEU A 106 18.47 -2.20 10.16
C LEU A 106 17.16 -1.58 9.67
N THR A 107 16.38 -0.96 10.57
CA THR A 107 15.15 -0.22 10.24
C THR A 107 15.35 0.79 9.11
N GLY A 108 16.49 1.50 9.09
CA GLY A 108 16.80 2.49 8.06
C GLY A 108 16.90 1.87 6.65
N GLU A 109 17.37 0.62 6.55
CA GLU A 109 17.49 -0.10 5.28
C GLU A 109 16.12 -0.54 4.77
N VAL A 110 15.26 -1.05 5.66
CA VAL A 110 13.86 -1.40 5.34
C VAL A 110 13.09 -0.16 4.88
N LYS A 111 13.17 0.94 5.62
CA LYS A 111 12.53 2.22 5.27
C LYS A 111 13.04 2.79 3.94
N LYS A 112 14.33 2.61 3.64
CA LYS A 112 14.91 3.00 2.35
C LYS A 112 14.30 2.17 1.23
N ARG A 113 14.25 0.84 1.38
CA ARG A 113 13.65 -0.03 0.36
C ARG A 113 12.18 0.31 0.11
N LEU A 114 11.40 0.52 1.16
CA LEU A 114 10.02 0.96 1.04
C LEU A 114 9.90 2.31 0.30
N THR A 115 10.78 3.25 0.61
CA THR A 115 10.79 4.57 -0.07
C THR A 115 10.98 4.39 -1.57
N GLU A 116 11.87 3.51 -2.00
CA GLU A 116 12.12 3.23 -3.42
C GLU A 116 10.89 2.62 -4.10
N VAL A 117 10.29 1.59 -3.49
CA VAL A 117 9.08 0.92 -4.00
C VAL A 117 7.93 1.92 -4.17
N LEU A 118 7.63 2.71 -3.13
CA LEU A 118 6.53 3.66 -3.16
C LEU A 118 6.80 4.84 -4.09
N THR A 119 8.04 5.30 -4.20
CA THR A 119 8.40 6.36 -5.14
C THR A 119 8.17 5.90 -6.58
N ASP A 120 8.62 4.70 -6.96
CA ASP A 120 8.37 4.18 -8.31
C ASP A 120 6.86 4.02 -8.58
N LEU A 121 6.11 3.47 -7.63
CA LEU A 121 4.66 3.33 -7.73
C LEU A 121 3.97 4.67 -7.99
N VAL A 122 4.29 5.69 -7.18
CA VAL A 122 3.71 7.03 -7.30
C VAL A 122 4.11 7.69 -8.63
N GLU A 123 5.36 7.58 -9.06
CA GLU A 123 5.81 8.15 -10.33
C GLU A 123 5.20 7.44 -11.55
N ARG A 124 4.99 6.12 -11.49
CA ARG A 124 4.21 5.39 -12.50
C ARG A 124 2.76 5.89 -12.54
N HIS A 125 2.12 6.03 -11.38
CA HIS A 125 0.76 6.57 -11.29
C HIS A 125 0.67 7.99 -11.85
N ARG A 126 1.60 8.88 -11.50
CA ARG A 126 1.64 10.27 -11.99
C ARG A 126 1.79 10.34 -13.49
N ARG A 127 2.69 9.52 -14.07
CA ARG A 127 2.85 9.41 -15.54
C ARG A 127 1.57 8.92 -16.21
N ALA A 128 0.95 7.87 -15.68
CA ALA A 128 -0.31 7.37 -16.22
C ALA A 128 -1.43 8.42 -16.12
N ARG A 129 -1.55 9.11 -14.98
CA ARG A 129 -2.54 10.16 -14.75
C ARG A 129 -2.35 11.36 -15.67
N ALA A 130 -1.10 11.72 -16.00
CA ALA A 130 -0.80 12.82 -16.91
C ALA A 130 -1.23 12.55 -18.36
N LEU A 131 -1.46 11.28 -18.73
CA LEU A 131 -1.96 10.88 -20.05
C LEU A 131 -3.49 10.87 -20.14
N VAL A 132 -4.20 11.05 -19.01
CA VAL A 132 -5.67 11.07 -18.97
C VAL A 132 -6.17 12.39 -19.53
N THR A 133 -6.96 12.35 -20.59
CA THR A 133 -7.60 13.52 -21.20
C THR A 133 -9.06 13.64 -20.77
N ASP A 134 -9.64 14.82 -20.95
CA ASP A 134 -11.07 15.06 -20.66
C ASP A 134 -11.97 14.16 -21.54
N GLU A 135 -11.60 13.94 -22.81
CA GLU A 135 -12.35 13.02 -23.69
C GLU A 135 -12.29 11.57 -23.19
N MET A 136 -11.17 11.16 -22.62
CA MET A 136 -11.07 9.84 -21.97
C MET A 136 -12.02 9.77 -20.79
N VAL A 137 -12.02 10.79 -19.91
CA VAL A 137 -12.91 10.85 -18.74
C VAL A 137 -14.37 10.79 -19.18
N ASP A 138 -14.76 11.60 -20.16
CA ASP A 138 -16.12 11.60 -20.72
C ASP A 138 -16.50 10.24 -21.29
N ALA A 139 -15.60 9.58 -22.03
CA ALA A 139 -15.84 8.25 -22.57
C ALA A 139 -15.97 7.16 -21.48
N PHE A 140 -15.24 7.29 -20.37
CA PHE A 140 -15.35 6.38 -19.22
C PHE A 140 -16.61 6.64 -18.38
N MET A 141 -17.07 7.90 -18.30
CA MET A 141 -18.27 8.29 -17.56
C MET A 141 -19.57 8.19 -18.37
N ALA A 142 -19.48 8.10 -19.70
CA ALA A 142 -20.65 7.96 -20.57
C ALA A 142 -21.35 6.61 -20.39
N VAL A 143 -22.68 6.63 -20.39
CA VAL A 143 -23.50 5.41 -20.43
C VAL A 143 -23.31 4.76 -21.81
N ARG A 144 -22.66 3.61 -21.84
CA ARG A 144 -22.40 2.85 -23.07
C ARG A 144 -22.42 1.34 -22.81
N PRO A 145 -22.78 0.53 -23.82
CA PRO A 145 -22.60 -0.92 -23.72
C PRO A 145 -21.10 -1.24 -23.61
N LEU A 146 -20.72 -1.99 -22.58
CA LEU A 146 -19.35 -2.48 -22.44
C LEU A 146 -19.16 -3.72 -23.33
N PRO A 147 -18.11 -3.78 -24.15
CA PRO A 147 -17.82 -4.97 -24.93
C PRO A 147 -17.53 -6.14 -23.99
N ASN A 148 -18.27 -7.23 -24.15
CA ASN A 148 -18.08 -8.53 -23.48
C ASN A 148 -18.32 -8.60 -21.95
N MET A 149 -19.27 -7.85 -21.37
CA MET A 149 -19.57 -7.99 -19.93
C MET A 149 -20.23 -9.32 -19.52
N PHE A 150 -20.84 -10.07 -20.46
CA PHE A 150 -21.66 -11.26 -20.16
C PHE A 150 -21.46 -12.44 -21.13
N ASN A 151 -20.33 -12.50 -21.84
CA ASN A 151 -19.97 -13.69 -22.62
C ASN A 151 -19.19 -14.69 -21.76
#